data_AF-A0A432TF23-F1
#
_entry.id   AF-A0A432TF23-F1
#
_cell.length_a   1.000
_cell.length_b   1.000
_cell.length_c   1.000
_cell.angle_alpha   90.00
_cell.angle_beta   90.00
_cell.angle_gamma   90.00
#
_symmetry.space_group_name_H-M   'P 1'
#
loop_
_entity.id
_entity.type
_entity.pdbx_description
1 polymer ?
#
loop_
_entity_poly.entity_id
_entity_poly.type
_entity_poly.pdbx_seq_one_letter_code
_entity_poly.pdbx_strand_id
1 'polypeptide(L)'
;MKTLTLTLAGILVLGATSLLADGSKVNVNKNKNLNIVNKSRVINSTIGMKIDAKGSKVNANKNKNLNIVNKSRVINSTVGIAIKAQ
;
A
#
# COMPACT_ATOMS: atom_id res chain seq x y z
N MET A 1 -4.88 13.14 -16.57
CA MET A 1 -4.40 12.15 -15.59
C MET A 1 -4.46 12.80 -14.22
N LYS A 2 -5.29 12.31 -13.28
CA LYS A 2 -5.39 12.91 -11.92
C LYS A 2 -4.40 12.18 -11.00
N THR A 3 -3.34 12.88 -10.58
CA THR A 3 -2.41 12.40 -9.55
C THR A 3 -3.05 12.57 -8.18
N LEU A 4 -3.37 11.45 -7.52
CA LEU A 4 -3.90 11.43 -6.17
C LEU A 4 -2.71 11.48 -5.19
N THR A 5 -2.47 12.65 -4.59
CA THR A 5 -1.46 12.82 -3.54
C THR A 5 -2.19 12.80 -2.20
N LEU A 6 -2.07 11.70 -1.45
CA LEU A 6 -2.56 11.59 -0.07
C LEU A 6 -1.39 11.79 0.89
N THR A 7 -1.40 12.90 1.63
CA THR A 7 -0.46 13.17 2.72
C THR A 7 -1.27 13.25 4.01
N LEU A 8 -1.09 12.30 4.94
CA LEU A 8 -1.69 12.40 6.27
C LEU A 8 -0.59 12.40 7.35
N ALA A 9 -0.56 13.46 8.15
CA ALA A 9 0.34 13.62 9.29
C ALA A 9 -0.48 13.51 10.59
N GLY A 10 -0.19 12.50 11.41
CA GLY A 10 -0.76 12.34 12.75
C GLY A 10 -0.91 10.87 13.16
N ILE A 11 -0.33 10.52 14.32
CA ILE A 11 -0.38 9.23 15.06
C ILE A 11 -0.28 7.98 14.17
N LEU A 12 0.93 7.45 14.10
CA LEU A 12 1.54 6.85 12.91
C LEU A 12 1.19 5.37 12.65
N VAL A 13 -0.03 5.13 12.17
CA VAL A 13 -0.36 4.01 11.26
C VAL A 13 -1.28 4.54 10.18
N LEU A 14 -0.73 5.26 9.20
CA LEU A 14 -1.46 5.61 7.99
C LEU A 14 -0.52 5.62 6.80
N GLY A 15 -0.52 4.51 6.08
CA GLY A 15 0.38 4.30 4.96
C GLY A 15 -0.05 3.12 4.12
N ALA A 16 -1.36 2.96 3.90
CA ALA A 16 -1.91 1.95 3.02
C ALA A 16 -2.75 2.66 1.96
N THR A 17 -2.18 2.87 0.77
CA THR A 17 -3.02 3.16 -0.40
C THR A 17 -3.68 1.85 -0.81
N SER A 18 -5.00 1.75 -0.61
CA SER A 18 -5.78 0.57 -0.99
C SER A 18 -6.56 0.85 -2.28
N LEU A 19 -6.42 -0.02 -3.28
CA LEU A 19 -7.19 0.05 -4.52
C LEU A 19 -8.01 -1.23 -4.69
N LEU A 20 -9.33 -1.07 -4.82
CA LEU A 20 -10.29 -2.15 -5.02
C LEU A 20 -10.90 -2.03 -6.42
N ALA A 21 -10.89 -3.13 -7.19
CA ALA A 21 -11.58 -3.19 -8.47
C ALA A 21 -12.09 -4.60 -8.76
N ASP A 22 -13.20 -4.70 -9.50
CA ASP A 22 -13.82 -5.95 -9.90
C ASP A 22 -14.06 -5.98 -11.41
N GLY A 23 -13.68 -7.08 -12.07
CA GLY A 23 -13.98 -7.36 -13.48
C GLY A 23 -13.35 -6.44 -14.54
N SER A 24 -12.27 -5.71 -14.23
CA SER A 24 -11.70 -4.68 -15.13
C SER A 24 -10.16 -4.68 -15.19
N LYS A 25 -9.57 -3.90 -16.10
CA LYS A 25 -8.12 -3.67 -16.10
C LYS A 25 -7.76 -2.61 -15.06
N VAL A 26 -6.95 -2.98 -14.07
CA VAL A 26 -6.48 -2.10 -13.00
C VAL A 26 -5.06 -1.63 -13.33
N ASN A 27 -4.84 -0.32 -13.37
CA ASN A 27 -3.55 0.25 -13.76
C ASN A 27 -3.01 1.17 -12.66
N VAL A 28 -2.04 0.68 -11.90
CA VAL A 28 -1.45 1.36 -10.74
C VAL A 28 0.03 1.60 -11.02
N ASN A 29 0.36 2.60 -11.82
CA ASN A 29 1.73 2.82 -12.29
C ASN A 29 2.36 4.08 -11.72
N LYS A 30 3.69 4.04 -11.54
CA LYS A 30 4.54 5.20 -11.21
C LYS A 30 4.17 5.90 -9.89
N ASN A 31 3.49 5.22 -8.98
CA ASN A 31 3.18 5.77 -7.66
C ASN A 31 4.45 5.86 -6.81
N LYS A 32 4.53 6.90 -5.97
CA LYS A 32 5.57 7.05 -4.96
C LYS A 32 4.87 7.09 -3.60
N ASN A 33 5.13 6.10 -2.76
CA ASN A 33 4.58 6.03 -1.42
C ASN A 33 5.74 6.07 -0.41
N LEU A 34 5.59 6.90 0.61
CA LEU A 34 6.47 6.95 1.78
C LEU A 34 5.62 6.61 3.00
N ASN A 35 6.00 5.56 3.71
CA ASN A 35 5.30 5.13 4.92
C ASN A 35 6.31 5.06 6.04
N ILE A 36 6.01 5.75 7.13
CA ILE A 36 6.81 5.70 8.34
C ILE A 36 5.92 5.05 9.39
N VAL A 37 6.45 4.11 10.16
CA VAL A 37 5.77 3.43 11.27
C VAL A 37 6.74 3.37 12.43
N ASN A 38 6.37 3.92 13.58
CA ASN A 38 7.29 4.10 14.70
C ASN A 38 6.62 3.71 16.02
N LYS A 39 7.26 2.85 16.81
CA LYS A 39 6.75 2.37 18.10
C LYS A 39 5.32 1.80 18.04
N SER A 40 4.97 1.14 16.94
CA SER A 40 3.62 0.59 16.71
C SER A 40 3.60 -0.94 16.73
N ARG A 41 2.44 -1.52 17.04
CA ARG A 41 2.17 -2.94 16.82
C ARG A 41 1.26 -3.08 15.60
N VAL A 42 1.77 -3.67 14.52
CA VAL A 42 1.06 -3.85 13.24
C VAL A 42 0.78 -5.32 13.04
N ILE A 43 -0.49 -5.68 12.85
CA ILE A 43 -0.96 -7.06 12.79
C ILE A 43 -1.91 -7.21 11.60
N ASN A 44 -1.79 -8.29 10.82
CA ASN A 44 -2.70 -8.63 9.72
C ASN A 44 -2.94 -7.48 8.73
N SER A 45 -1.92 -6.67 8.45
CA SER A 45 -2.05 -5.39 7.71
C SER A 45 -1.01 -5.22 6.61
N THR A 46 -1.15 -4.18 5.79
CA THR A 46 -0.14 -3.77 4.81
C THR A 46 0.40 -2.39 5.16
N ILE A 47 1.72 -2.27 5.35
CA ILE A 47 2.46 -1.00 5.40
C ILE A 47 3.03 -0.79 4.00
N GLY A 48 2.45 0.14 3.24
CA GLY A 48 2.80 0.38 1.85
C GLY A 48 1.59 0.54 0.93
N MET A 49 1.49 -0.31 -0.08
CA MET A 49 0.39 -0.25 -1.04
C MET A 49 -0.31 -1.61 -1.08
N LYS A 50 -1.64 -1.60 -1.06
CA LYS A 50 -2.46 -2.81 -1.19
C LYS A 50 -3.37 -2.68 -2.41
N ILE A 51 -3.34 -3.66 -3.30
CA ILE A 51 -4.23 -3.74 -4.47
C ILE A 51 -5.01 -5.05 -4.33
N ASP A 52 -6.33 -4.96 -4.28
CA ASP A 52 -7.23 -6.11 -4.29
C ASP A 52 -8.14 -6.01 -5.51
N ALA A 53 -7.92 -6.90 -6.48
CA ALA A 53 -8.46 -6.77 -7.83
C ALA A 53 -9.01 -8.11 -8.33
N LYS A 54 -10.22 -8.44 -7.91
CA LYS A 54 -10.91 -9.68 -8.32
C LYS A 54 -11.38 -9.58 -9.77
N GLY A 55 -11.32 -10.68 -10.52
CA GLY A 55 -11.68 -10.77 -11.94
C GLY A 55 -10.88 -9.83 -12.86
N SER A 56 -9.75 -9.30 -12.38
CA SER A 56 -9.12 -8.12 -12.96
C SER A 56 -7.67 -8.36 -13.39
N LYS A 57 -7.28 -7.79 -14.55
CA LYS A 57 -5.86 -7.75 -14.96
C LYS A 57 -5.18 -6.55 -14.31
N VAL A 58 -4.22 -6.79 -13.42
CA VAL A 58 -3.47 -5.74 -12.73
C VAL A 58 -2.16 -5.43 -13.45
N ASN A 59 -1.93 -4.15 -13.75
CA ASN A 59 -0.65 -3.62 -14.17
C ASN A 59 -0.13 -2.62 -13.11
N ALA A 60 0.90 -3.02 -12.38
CA ALA A 60 1.47 -2.25 -11.27
C ALA A 60 2.96 -1.92 -11.48
N ASN A 61 3.27 -1.15 -12.52
CA ASN A 61 4.63 -0.91 -12.98
C ASN A 61 5.26 0.38 -12.42
N LYS A 62 6.58 0.36 -12.21
CA LYS A 62 7.41 1.51 -11.79
C LYS A 62 6.95 2.20 -10.50
N ASN A 63 6.26 1.49 -9.61
CA ASN A 63 5.91 2.02 -8.30
C ASN A 63 7.13 2.01 -7.37
N LYS A 64 7.31 3.08 -6.61
CA LYS A 64 8.33 3.19 -5.56
C LYS A 64 7.63 3.25 -4.20
N ASN A 65 7.96 2.32 -3.33
CA ASN A 65 7.49 2.31 -1.94
C ASN A 65 8.71 2.38 -1.03
N LEU A 66 8.81 3.44 -0.23
CA LEU A 66 9.80 3.55 0.84
C LEU A 66 9.08 3.39 2.18
N ASN A 67 9.45 2.36 2.93
CA ASN A 67 8.85 2.05 4.22
C ASN A 67 9.91 2.14 5.31
N ILE A 68 9.71 3.02 6.29
CA ILE A 68 10.58 3.18 7.46
C ILE A 68 9.82 2.62 8.66
N VAL A 69 10.21 1.43 9.12
CA VAL A 69 9.58 0.77 10.27
C VAL A 69 10.57 0.74 11.43
N ASN A 70 10.35 1.59 12.43
CA ASN A 70 11.26 1.79 13.55
C ASN A 70 10.61 1.37 14.88
N LYS A 71 11.34 0.64 15.73
CA LYS A 71 10.89 0.20 17.07
C LYS A 71 9.48 -0.40 17.10
N SER A 72 9.06 -1.04 16.02
CA SER A 72 7.68 -1.51 15.82
C SER A 72 7.66 -3.03 15.71
N ARG A 73 6.57 -3.65 16.15
CA ARG A 73 6.36 -5.11 16.03
C ARG A 73 5.38 -5.39 14.90
N VAL A 74 5.84 -6.06 13.85
CA VAL A 74 5.04 -6.37 12.64
C VAL A 74 4.79 -7.88 12.59
N ILE A 75 3.52 -8.29 12.61
CA ILE A 75 3.10 -9.70 12.67
C ILE A 75 2.11 -9.97 11.55
N ASN A 76 2.28 -11.07 10.81
CA ASN A 76 1.37 -11.51 9.74
C ASN A 76 0.97 -10.37 8.77
N SER A 77 1.92 -9.50 8.44
CA SER A 77 1.66 -8.25 7.72
C SER A 77 2.64 -8.10 6.56
N THR A 78 2.27 -7.32 5.55
CA THR A 78 3.15 -6.97 4.42
C THR A 78 3.79 -5.61 4.66
N VAL A 79 5.10 -5.49 4.44
CA VAL A 79 5.79 -4.20 4.31
C VAL A 79 6.25 -4.06 2.86
N GLY A 80 5.62 -3.18 2.09
CA GLY A 80 5.84 -3.08 0.65
C GLY A 80 4.53 -3.02 -0.14
N ILE A 81 4.48 -3.72 -1.26
CA ILE A 81 3.30 -3.75 -2.13
C ILE A 81 2.65 -5.13 -2.03
N ALA A 82 1.40 -5.18 -1.56
CA ALA A 82 0.56 -6.36 -1.59
C ALA A 82 -0.38 -6.28 -2.80
N ILE A 83 -0.32 -7.25 -3.70
CA ILE A 83 -1.24 -7.35 -4.84
C ILE A 83 -1.95 -8.70 -4.76
N LYS A 84 -3.28 -8.65 -4.66
CA LYS A 84 -4.15 -9.80 -4.78
C LYS A 84 -4.99 -9.60 -6.04
N ALA A 85 -4.73 -10.41 -7.06
CA ALA A 85 -5.54 -10.49 -8.26
C ALA A 85 -5.96 -11.95 -8.42
N GLN A 86 -7.26 -12.20 -8.48
CA GLN A 86 -7.86 -13.54 -8.55
C GLN A 86 -8.92 -13.56 -9.63
#